data_AF-A0A0M9AQP3-F1
#
_entry.id   AF-A0A0M9AQP3-F1
#
_cell.length_a   1.000
_cell.length_b   1.000
_cell.length_c   1.000
_cell.angle_alpha   90.00
_cell.angle_beta   90.00
_cell.angle_gamma   90.00
#
_symmetry.space_group_name_H-M   'P 1'
#
loop_
_entity.id
_entity.type
_entity.pdbx_description
1 polymer ?
#
loop_
_entity_poly.entity_id
_entity_poly.type
_entity_poly.pdbx_seq_one_letter_code
_entity_poly.pdbx_strand_id
1 'polypeptide(L)'
;MVSTTAVKRALAALATRTDTARRPYVAVIDEADAARADLRRAAGFVDAVGLDRLAEAVDAAERADDEAAAERGREALAAYRAFRRAADGPGRDGDADAGGPERRGDGRDHFRSGPGIPKPDTGQDADR
;
A
#
# COMPACT_ATOMS: atom_id res chain seq x y z
N MET A 1 -10.36 -17.59 -52.36
CA MET A 1 -10.76 -18.35 -51.16
C MET A 1 -9.55 -18.52 -50.26
N VAL A 2 -9.64 -18.11 -49.00
CA VAL A 2 -8.57 -18.33 -48.01
C VAL A 2 -8.52 -19.82 -47.67
N SER A 3 -7.33 -20.43 -47.76
CA SER A 3 -7.16 -21.85 -47.43
C SER A 3 -7.31 -22.09 -45.92
N THR A 4 -7.98 -23.18 -45.53
CA THR A 4 -8.15 -23.59 -44.13
C THR A 4 -6.80 -23.68 -43.39
N THR A 5 -5.71 -24.00 -44.09
CA THR A 5 -4.35 -24.01 -43.52
C THR A 5 -3.87 -22.61 -43.13
N ALA A 6 -4.19 -21.59 -43.93
CA ALA A 6 -3.88 -20.20 -43.61
C ALA A 6 -4.70 -19.72 -42.40
N VAL A 7 -5.97 -20.14 -42.32
CA VAL A 7 -6.83 -19.86 -41.15
C VAL A 7 -6.29 -20.54 -39.89
N LYS A 8 -5.89 -21.82 -39.96
CA LYS A 8 -5.29 -22.54 -38.84
C LYS A 8 -3.99 -21.91 -38.36
N ARG A 9 -3.10 -21.48 -39.27
CA ARG A 9 -1.87 -20.77 -38.89
C ARG A 9 -2.15 -19.41 -38.28
N ALA A 10 -3.11 -18.66 -38.80
CA ALA A 10 -3.50 -17.37 -38.25
C ALA A 10 -4.11 -17.51 -36.84
N LEU A 11 -4.97 -18.51 -36.64
CA LEU A 11 -5.57 -18.81 -35.33
C LEU A 11 -4.51 -19.28 -34.32
N ALA A 12 -3.57 -20.14 -34.73
CA ALA A 12 -2.47 -20.56 -33.87
C ALA A 12 -1.57 -19.38 -33.48
N ALA A 13 -1.21 -18.52 -34.44
CA ALA A 13 -0.43 -17.31 -34.17
C ALA A 13 -1.19 -16.33 -33.25
N LEU A 14 -2.51 -16.22 -33.41
CA LEU A 14 -3.35 -15.39 -32.54
C LEU A 14 -3.41 -15.95 -31.11
N ALA A 15 -3.58 -17.27 -30.96
CA ALA A 15 -3.57 -17.92 -29.65
C ALA A 15 -2.23 -17.72 -28.93
N THR A 16 -1.10 -17.93 -29.63
CA THR A 16 0.23 -17.67 -29.06
C THR A 16 0.45 -16.19 -28.72
N ARG A 17 -0.10 -15.25 -29.51
CA ARG A 17 -0.01 -13.81 -29.22
C ARG A 17 -0.81 -13.42 -27.97
N THR A 18 -1.97 -14.04 -27.74
CA THR A 18 -2.75 -13.82 -26.51
C THR A 18 -2.11 -14.47 -25.29
N ASP A 19 -1.42 -15.60 -25.47
CA ASP A 19 -0.69 -16.31 -24.41
C ASP A 19 0.59 -15.57 -23.98
N THR A 20 1.28 -14.93 -24.93
CA THR A 20 2.48 -14.12 -24.70
C THR A 20 2.19 -12.68 -24.26
N ALA A 21 0.95 -12.20 -24.42
CA ALA A 21 0.47 -10.99 -23.77
C ALA A 21 0.14 -11.30 -22.31
N ARG A 22 1.19 -11.54 -21.51
CA ARG A 22 1.11 -11.72 -20.05
C ARG A 22 0.08 -10.72 -19.50
N ARG A 23 -0.99 -11.25 -18.87
CA ARG A 23 -2.14 -10.43 -18.51
C ARG A 23 -1.67 -9.23 -17.67
N PRO A 24 -2.17 -8.00 -17.90
CA PRO A 24 -1.61 -6.78 -17.28
C PRO A 24 -1.44 -6.85 -15.77
N TYR A 25 -2.32 -7.58 -15.06
CA TYR A 25 -2.22 -7.78 -13.61
C TYR A 25 -0.99 -8.59 -13.17
N VAL A 26 -0.48 -9.50 -14.00
CA VAL A 26 0.68 -10.34 -13.65
C VAL A 26 1.94 -9.50 -13.52
N ALA A 27 2.13 -8.51 -14.41
CA ALA A 27 3.28 -7.61 -14.30
C ALA A 27 3.25 -6.78 -13.00
N VAL A 28 2.07 -6.32 -12.59
CA VAL A 28 1.89 -5.59 -11.32
C VAL A 28 2.15 -6.50 -10.13
N ILE A 29 1.68 -7.75 -10.17
CA ILE A 29 1.91 -8.73 -9.10
C ILE A 29 3.39 -9.10 -9.00
N ASP A 30 4.07 -9.31 -10.13
CA ASP A 30 5.49 -9.62 -10.14
C ASP A 30 6.33 -8.46 -9.60
N GLU A 31 6.01 -7.22 -9.98
CA GLU A 31 6.66 -6.03 -9.44
C GLU A 31 6.47 -5.93 -7.92
N ALA A 32 5.24 -6.17 -7.44
CA ALA A 32 4.97 -6.19 -6.00
C ALA A 32 5.73 -7.29 -5.26
N ASP A 33 5.91 -8.46 -5.87
CA ASP A 33 6.69 -9.56 -5.28
C ASP A 33 8.19 -9.24 -5.26
N ALA A 34 8.71 -8.63 -6.32
CA ALA A 34 10.10 -8.15 -6.39
C ALA A 34 10.37 -7.11 -5.28
N ALA A 35 9.48 -6.12 -5.14
CA ALA A 35 9.58 -5.12 -4.07
C ALA A 35 9.56 -5.77 -2.67
N ARG A 36 8.75 -6.81 -2.45
CA ARG A 36 8.75 -7.56 -1.18
C ARG A 36 10.06 -8.32 -0.94
N ALA A 37 10.66 -8.89 -1.98
CA ALA A 37 11.94 -9.57 -1.88
C ALA A 37 13.05 -8.60 -1.45
N ASP A 38 13.07 -7.38 -2.00
CA ASP A 38 14.02 -6.34 -1.62
C ASP A 38 13.81 -5.88 -0.17
N LEU A 39 12.56 -5.71 0.28
CA LEU A 39 12.27 -5.41 1.68
C LEU A 39 12.74 -6.51 2.65
N ARG A 40 12.56 -7.78 2.28
CA ARG A 40 13.09 -8.91 3.08
C ARG A 40 14.61 -8.88 3.14
N ARG A 41 15.27 -8.54 2.03
CA ARG A 41 16.72 -8.39 1.98
C ARG A 41 17.20 -7.26 2.87
N ALA A 42 16.51 -6.12 2.86
CA ALA A 42 16.80 -4.98 3.71
C ALA A 42 16.61 -5.33 5.20
N ALA A 43 15.54 -6.04 5.56
CA ALA A 43 15.34 -6.55 6.92
C ALA A 43 16.47 -7.50 7.33
N GLY A 44 16.86 -8.44 6.46
CA GLY A 44 17.98 -9.34 6.72
C GLY A 44 19.33 -8.63 6.91
N PHE A 45 19.56 -7.51 6.22
CA PHE A 45 20.74 -6.66 6.48
C PHE A 45 20.69 -6.05 7.89
N VAL A 46 19.54 -5.52 8.31
CA VAL A 46 19.38 -4.96 9.65
C VAL A 46 19.60 -6.04 10.72
N ASP A 47 19.09 -7.25 10.50
CA ASP A 47 19.27 -8.37 11.43
C ASP A 47 20.73 -8.84 11.51
N ALA A 48 21.44 -8.90 10.37
CA ALA A 48 22.80 -9.42 10.30
C ALA A 48 23.88 -8.38 10.69
N VAL A 49 23.73 -7.14 10.22
CA VAL A 49 24.73 -6.07 10.35
C VAL A 49 24.32 -5.07 11.43
N GLY A 50 23.07 -4.61 11.40
CA GLY A 50 22.55 -3.58 12.30
C GLY A 50 22.81 -2.16 11.81
N LEU A 51 21.93 -1.23 12.22
CA LEU A 51 22.02 0.18 11.84
C LEU A 51 23.16 0.91 12.55
N ASP A 52 23.53 0.48 13.75
CA ASP A 52 24.63 1.09 14.51
C ASP A 52 25.97 0.86 13.81
N ARG A 53 26.22 -0.36 13.31
CA ARG A 53 27.42 -0.65 12.50
C ARG A 53 27.42 0.10 11.17
N LEU A 54 26.26 0.31 10.55
CA LEU A 54 26.19 1.14 9.35
C LEU A 54 26.56 2.60 9.67
N ALA A 55 26.15 3.14 10.82
CA ALA A 55 26.56 4.46 11.26
C ALA A 55 28.07 4.52 11.53
N GLU A 56 28.65 3.53 12.20
CA GLU A 56 30.11 3.46 12.41
C GLU A 56 30.89 3.41 11.09
N ALA A 57 30.36 2.71 10.08
CA ALA A 57 30.97 2.63 8.76
C ALA A 57 30.89 3.98 8.01
N VAL A 58 29.80 4.73 8.17
CA VAL A 58 29.68 6.10 7.65
C VAL A 58 30.71 7.01 8.31
N ASP A 59 30.82 6.98 9.64
CA ASP A 59 31.81 7.77 10.37
C ASP A 59 33.24 7.41 9.95
N ALA A 60 33.49 6.14 9.61
CA ALA A 60 34.78 5.69 9.10
C ALA A 60 35.06 6.22 7.69
N ALA A 61 34.06 6.26 6.81
CA ALA A 61 34.18 6.85 5.49
C ALA A 61 34.44 8.36 5.57
N GLU A 62 33.74 9.08 6.45
CA GLU A 62 33.98 10.51 6.70
C GLU A 62 35.40 10.75 7.21
N ARG A 63 35.89 9.94 8.15
CA ARG A 63 37.29 10.01 8.64
C ARG A 63 38.34 9.66 7.57
N ALA A 64 37.95 8.96 6.51
CA ALA A 64 38.81 8.60 5.40
C ALA A 64 38.73 9.60 4.22
N ASP A 65 37.97 10.69 4.37
CA ASP A 65 37.64 11.62 3.29
C ASP A 65 36.98 10.94 2.05
N ASP A 66 36.33 9.78 2.24
CA ASP A 66 35.51 9.14 1.20
C ASP A 66 34.08 9.68 1.24
N GLU A 67 33.94 10.88 0.70
CA GLU A 67 32.70 11.65 0.75
C GLU A 67 31.54 10.96 0.01
N ALA A 68 31.83 10.25 -1.08
CA ALA A 68 30.83 9.52 -1.86
C ALA A 68 30.30 8.28 -1.12
N ALA A 69 31.16 7.58 -0.36
CA ALA A 69 30.70 6.49 0.50
C ALA A 69 29.92 7.02 1.71
N ALA A 70 30.39 8.10 2.33
CA ALA A 70 29.71 8.74 3.46
C ALA A 70 28.30 9.24 3.07
N GLU A 71 28.17 9.92 1.93
CA GLU A 71 26.88 10.40 1.44
C GLU A 71 25.89 9.25 1.21
N ARG A 72 26.29 8.22 0.47
CA ARG A 72 25.43 7.05 0.23
C ARG A 72 25.03 6.34 1.53
N GLY A 73 25.95 6.23 2.48
CA GLY A 73 25.64 5.62 3.78
C GLY A 73 24.68 6.46 4.63
N ARG A 74 24.80 7.79 4.59
CA ARG A 74 23.85 8.71 5.25
C ARG A 74 22.46 8.62 4.62
N GLU A 75 22.38 8.57 3.30
CA GLU A 75 21.12 8.35 2.58
C GLU A 75 20.48 7.01 2.99
N ALA A 76 21.28 5.94 3.03
CA ALA A 76 20.81 4.63 3.48
C ALA A 76 20.27 4.68 4.92
N LEU A 77 20.98 5.32 5.86
CA LEU A 77 20.51 5.49 7.24
C LEU A 77 19.20 6.28 7.31
N ALA A 78 19.06 7.34 6.51
CA ALA A 78 17.83 8.12 6.45
C ALA A 78 16.66 7.27 5.95
N ALA A 79 16.87 6.44 4.92
CA ALA A 79 15.87 5.51 4.40
C ALA A 79 15.44 4.48 5.46
N TYR A 80 16.39 3.80 6.12
CA TYR A 80 16.08 2.83 7.18
C TYR A 80 15.32 3.46 8.36
N ARG A 81 15.69 4.67 8.78
CA ARG A 81 14.96 5.41 9.83
C ARG A 81 13.54 5.76 9.39
N ALA A 82 13.34 6.13 8.12
CA ALA A 82 12.02 6.37 7.57
C ALA A 82 11.16 5.09 7.52
N PHE A 83 11.73 3.95 7.11
CA PHE A 83 11.04 2.66 7.14
C PHE A 83 10.63 2.26 8.56
N ARG A 84 11.50 2.45 9.55
CA ARG A 84 11.15 2.20 10.95
C ARG A 84 9.99 3.08 11.43
N ARG A 85 10.03 4.39 11.15
CA ARG A 85 8.91 5.29 11.49
C ARG A 85 7.60 4.87 10.82
N ALA A 86 7.64 4.41 9.58
CA ALA A 86 6.46 3.92 8.89
C ALA A 86 5.94 2.60 9.50
N ALA A 87 6.83 1.71 9.93
CA ALA A 87 6.49 0.44 10.56
C ALA A 87 5.93 0.60 11.99
N ASP A 88 6.46 1.55 12.76
CA ASP A 88 5.97 1.90 14.10
C ASP A 88 4.56 2.55 14.03
N GLY A 89 4.14 2.97 12.82
CA GLY A 89 2.86 3.60 12.54
C GLY A 89 2.78 5.04 13.07
N PRO A 90 1.75 5.82 12.65
CA PRO A 90 1.40 7.04 13.37
C PRO A 90 0.90 6.61 14.76
N GLY A 91 1.77 6.65 15.76
CA GLY A 91 1.37 6.43 17.13
C GLY A 91 0.39 7.53 17.53
N ARG A 92 -0.92 7.26 17.46
CA ARG A 92 -2.01 7.98 18.18
C ARG A 92 -2.03 9.52 18.15
N ASP A 93 -1.31 10.18 17.24
CA ASP A 93 -1.32 11.64 17.14
C ASP A 93 -2.27 12.06 16.02
N GLY A 94 -3.56 12.13 16.36
CA GLY A 94 -4.62 12.59 15.46
C GLY A 94 -6.03 12.64 16.06
N ASP A 95 -6.28 11.93 17.17
CA ASP A 95 -7.55 11.96 17.91
C ASP A 95 -7.41 12.60 19.31
N ALA A 96 -6.54 13.59 19.46
CA ALA A 96 -6.45 14.41 20.67
C ALA A 96 -6.75 15.88 20.35
N ASP A 97 -8.01 16.22 20.54
CA ASP A 97 -8.42 17.41 21.29
C ASP A 97 -7.99 18.78 20.72
N ALA A 98 -8.54 19.13 19.55
CA ALA A 98 -8.79 20.53 19.24
C ALA A 98 -10.11 20.95 19.90
N GLY A 99 -10.01 21.37 21.16
CA GLY A 99 -11.11 21.93 21.94
C GLY A 99 -11.81 23.10 21.23
N GLY A 100 -13.13 22.98 21.10
CA GLY A 100 -14.05 24.11 20.91
C GLY A 100 -14.69 24.47 22.26
N PRO A 101 -14.89 25.77 22.58
CA PRO A 101 -15.14 26.22 23.94
C PRO A 101 -16.55 25.89 24.43
N GLU A 102 -16.61 25.68 25.73
CA GLU A 102 -17.76 25.47 26.61
C GLU A 102 -19.15 25.84 26.04
N ARG A 103 -20.02 24.84 25.93
CA ARG A 103 -21.44 25.01 26.27
C ARG A 103 -21.91 23.84 27.12
N ARG A 104 -22.06 24.12 28.42
CA ARG A 104 -22.88 23.33 29.34
C ARG A 104 -24.29 23.22 28.74
N GLY A 105 -24.78 22.00 28.58
CA GLY A 105 -26.15 21.79 28.14
C GLY A 105 -26.44 20.35 27.76
N ASP A 106 -26.62 19.53 28.79
CA ASP A 106 -27.69 18.52 28.91
C ASP A 106 -27.84 17.44 27.82
N GLY A 107 -27.80 16.19 28.28
CA GLY A 107 -27.86 15.00 27.43
C GLY A 107 -29.13 14.96 26.59
N ARG A 108 -28.97 14.81 25.27
CA ARG A 108 -30.08 14.46 24.38
C ARG A 108 -29.61 13.52 23.27
N ASP A 109 -30.43 12.50 23.09
CA ASP A 109 -30.25 11.33 22.27
C ASP A 109 -29.85 11.60 20.82
N HIS A 110 -28.99 10.73 20.29
CA HIS A 110 -28.52 10.70 18.90
C HIS A 110 -29.59 10.18 17.92
N PHE A 111 -30.84 10.65 18.00
CA PHE A 111 -31.83 10.40 16.96
C PHE A 111 -31.68 11.44 15.84
N ARG A 112 -31.08 11.03 14.71
CA ARG A 112 -31.14 11.81 13.48
C ARG A 112 -32.53 11.65 12.87
N SER A 113 -33.40 12.64 13.05
CA SER A 113 -34.68 12.73 12.33
C SER A 113 -34.42 13.02 10.85
N GLY A 114 -34.27 11.95 10.05
CA GLY A 114 -34.41 12.04 8.60
C GLY A 114 -35.89 12.01 8.21
N PRO A 115 -36.32 12.68 7.12
CA PRO A 115 -37.69 12.59 6.65
C PRO A 115 -38.00 11.15 6.22
N GLY A 116 -38.93 10.51 6.92
CA GLY A 116 -39.34 9.13 6.62
C GLY A 116 -40.01 9.02 5.26
N ILE A 117 -39.73 7.93 4.54
CA ILE A 117 -40.41 7.58 3.29
C ILE A 117 -41.81 7.05 3.69
N PRO A 118 -42.92 7.64 3.20
CA PRO A 118 -44.25 7.11 3.48
C PRO A 118 -44.39 5.69 2.93
N LYS A 119 -44.85 4.75 3.75
CA LYS A 119 -45.18 3.39 3.28
C LYS A 119 -46.46 3.46 2.44
N PRO A 120 -46.54 2.77 1.30
CA PRO A 120 -47.79 2.65 0.54
C PRO A 120 -48.78 1.77 1.29
N ASP A 121 -50.05 2.18 1.29
CA ASP A 121 -51.19 1.42 1.81
C ASP A 121 -51.48 0.22 0.89
N THR A 122 -50.76 -0.87 1.06
CA THR A 122 -51.21 -2.17 0.57
C THR A 122 -51.94 -2.88 1.70
N GLY A 123 -53.23 -2.59 1.83
CA GLY A 123 -54.17 -3.39 2.59
C GLY A 123 -54.21 -4.80 2.00
N GLN A 124 -53.72 -5.78 2.75
CA GLN A 124 -54.12 -7.17 2.57
C GLN A 124 -55.37 -7.38 3.41
N ASP A 125 -56.55 -7.27 2.79
CA ASP A 125 -57.77 -7.82 3.37
C ASP A 125 -57.63 -9.34 3.39
N ALA A 126 -57.34 -9.87 4.57
CA ALA A 126 -57.41 -11.30 4.84
C ALA A 126 -58.89 -11.68 5.01
N ASP A 127 -59.28 -12.73 4.28
CA ASP A 127 -60.57 -13.41 4.29
C ASP A 127 -61.33 -13.35 5.63
N ARG A 128 -62.63 -13.03 5.54
CA ARG A 128 -63.65 -13.65 6.39
C ARG A 128 -64.99 -13.76 5.67
#